data_AF-A0A9D6UCH5-F1
#
_entry.id   AF-A0A9D6UCH5-F1
#
_cell.length_a   1.000
_cell.length_b   1.000
_cell.length_c   1.000
_cell.angle_alpha   90.00
_cell.angle_beta   90.00
_cell.angle_gamma   90.00
#
_symmetry.space_group_name_H-M   'P 1'
#
loop_
_entity.id
_entity.type
_entity.pdbx_description
1 polymer ?
#
loop_
_entity_poly.entity_id
_entity_poly.type
_entity_poly.pdbx_seq_one_letter_code
_entity_poly.pdbx_strand_id
1 'polypeptide(L)'
;MLTDTIKSRTYPKSAGIYIFKNSSGDILYVGKAKNLQSRVNSYFRPVKDLQIERPWIAVMVTEAKSIETITVKNETEALLLESTLIKEHEPKYNIRLTDDKTFPYIKAYLNEPIPRISISRKQSRDKAKYFGPFLNGRIANNLIELSRIFYGVHFSNKKITPSDRACLQCQMYGFTCPQVNLEREYLTRFSQALDFLKGDHKNLHTLLQQKMDLASKNNQFELAAKLRDQLTSLNNASVDQNVISTNLDSYDVVTVQIADNTATVGLNSVIEGRLTSRQNFFFHSKVIDQSEVINRFLVDYYRFKTPLPKLLLVNIAPAEDVIDLLNLEQNIVIKVPKRGEKLALYQLCLTDTQNQLELYLLKRSRDAKLLISLKEMLSLDFVPTTIEAVDISNLGESEPVGAIVSFYRGKSDKNYYRKYKIKTVSGQNDFAMIKEVVKRRFNDTDRPVPDIFMVDGGPVQLDFALKGLAEAKTKPKIIISLAKKPDRIFLPNKKRPLAVSKRELGLRLLSQIRDEVHRFVISFQRKRQAKKSLQNT
;
A
#
# COMPACT_ATOMS: atom_id res chain seq x y z
N MET A 1 -17.85 23.70 23.98
CA MET A 1 -16.91 24.78 24.37
C MET A 1 -15.85 25.05 23.31
N LEU A 2 -14.88 24.16 23.03
CA LEU A 2 -13.82 24.42 22.00
C LEU A 2 -14.33 24.41 20.54
N THR A 3 -15.35 23.61 20.22
CA THR A 3 -16.02 23.62 18.91
C THR A 3 -16.81 24.90 18.64
N ASP A 4 -17.30 25.55 19.70
CA ASP A 4 -18.12 26.78 19.60
C ASP A 4 -17.24 27.99 19.26
N THR A 5 -15.99 28.00 19.75
CA THR A 5 -14.99 29.05 19.44
C THR A 5 -14.52 29.00 18.00
N ILE A 6 -14.42 27.80 17.42
CA ILE A 6 -14.12 27.63 15.99
C ILE A 6 -15.31 28.10 15.15
N LYS A 7 -16.53 27.71 15.55
CA LYS A 7 -17.78 28.08 14.87
C LYS A 7 -18.05 29.59 14.87
N SER A 8 -17.62 30.32 15.91
CA SER A 8 -17.84 31.77 16.05
C SER A 8 -16.85 32.65 15.27
N ARG A 9 -15.83 32.06 14.63
CA ARG A 9 -14.80 32.81 13.90
C ARG A 9 -15.29 33.20 12.50
N THR A 10 -14.99 34.42 12.07
CA THR A 10 -15.27 34.85 10.69
C THR A 10 -14.19 34.31 9.75
N TYR A 11 -14.62 33.68 8.67
CA TYR A 11 -13.74 33.12 7.64
C TYR A 11 -13.91 33.89 6.32
N PRO A 12 -12.87 33.90 5.44
CA PRO A 12 -12.97 34.56 4.15
C PRO A 12 -14.07 33.98 3.25
N LYS A 13 -14.69 34.81 2.41
CA LYS A 13 -15.63 34.36 1.37
C LYS A 13 -14.95 33.99 0.04
N SER A 14 -13.62 34.11 -0.03
CA SER A 14 -12.82 33.79 -1.20
C SER A 14 -12.46 32.29 -1.27
N ALA A 15 -11.94 31.88 -2.43
CA ALA A 15 -11.34 30.57 -2.60
C ALA A 15 -10.08 30.41 -1.75
N GLY A 16 -9.80 29.19 -1.32
CA GLY A 16 -8.63 28.92 -0.49
C GLY A 16 -8.59 27.54 0.13
N ILE A 17 -7.64 27.40 1.04
CA ILE A 17 -7.37 26.20 1.83
C ILE A 17 -7.82 26.42 3.27
N TYR A 18 -8.40 25.39 3.87
CA TYR A 18 -8.62 25.31 5.31
C TYR A 18 -7.84 24.12 5.88
N ILE A 19 -7.26 24.31 7.05
CA ILE A 19 -6.37 23.35 7.70
C ILE A 19 -6.88 23.12 9.13
N PHE A 20 -7.32 21.91 9.43
CA PHE A 20 -7.71 21.49 10.77
C PHE A 20 -6.46 21.05 11.55
N LYS A 21 -6.30 21.56 12.77
CA LYS A 21 -5.19 21.20 13.67
C LYS A 21 -5.69 20.68 15.03
N ASN A 22 -4.91 19.80 15.66
CA ASN A 22 -5.18 19.32 17.02
C ASN A 22 -4.68 20.33 18.09
N SER A 23 -4.79 19.96 19.37
CA SER A 23 -4.30 20.77 20.50
C SER A 23 -2.79 21.02 20.49
N SER A 24 -2.02 20.10 19.90
CA SER A 24 -0.56 20.16 19.80
C SER A 24 -0.08 20.97 18.60
N GLY A 25 -0.99 21.42 17.73
CA GLY A 25 -0.68 22.11 16.48
C GLY A 25 -0.47 21.19 15.27
N ASP A 26 -0.59 19.86 15.43
CA ASP A 26 -0.43 18.91 14.32
C ASP A 26 -1.58 19.04 13.33
N ILE A 27 -1.25 18.98 12.04
CA ILE A 27 -2.24 19.07 10.95
C ILE A 27 -2.99 17.73 10.83
N LEU A 28 -4.30 17.79 11.08
CA LEU A 28 -5.20 16.64 11.00
C LEU A 28 -5.75 16.46 9.58
N TYR A 29 -6.12 17.55 8.93
CA TYR A 29 -6.73 17.58 7.60
C TYR A 29 -6.49 18.90 6.89
N VAL A 30 -6.26 18.83 5.59
CA VAL A 30 -6.18 19.96 4.67
C VAL A 30 -7.27 19.79 3.62
N GLY A 31 -8.04 20.84 3.34
CA GLY A 31 -9.05 20.83 2.28
C GLY A 31 -9.15 22.15 1.52
N LYS A 32 -9.63 22.09 0.29
CA LYS A 32 -9.92 23.26 -0.57
C LYS A 32 -11.40 23.68 -0.55
N ALA A 33 -11.65 24.97 -0.79
CA ALA A 33 -13.00 25.53 -0.90
C ALA A 33 -13.07 26.65 -1.95
N LYS A 34 -14.18 26.74 -2.69
CA LYS A 34 -14.55 27.94 -3.48
C LYS A 34 -14.88 29.14 -2.58
N ASN A 35 -15.49 28.85 -1.44
CA ASN A 35 -15.86 29.82 -0.41
C ASN A 35 -15.51 29.23 0.95
N LEU A 36 -14.43 29.74 1.56
CA LEU A 36 -13.91 29.21 2.83
C LEU A 36 -14.94 29.29 3.96
N GLN A 37 -15.69 30.39 4.06
CA GLN A 37 -16.71 30.56 5.08
C GLN A 37 -17.81 29.51 5.02
N SER A 38 -18.42 29.34 3.85
CA SER A 38 -19.50 28.38 3.65
C SER A 38 -19.01 26.95 3.87
N ARG A 39 -17.80 26.64 3.40
CA ARG A 39 -17.21 25.30 3.53
C ARG A 39 -16.85 24.98 4.98
N VAL A 40 -16.18 25.88 5.70
CA VAL A 40 -15.83 25.64 7.11
C VAL A 40 -17.10 25.50 7.95
N ASN A 41 -18.11 26.34 7.71
CA ASN A 41 -19.38 26.28 8.43
C ASN A 41 -20.16 24.98 8.18
N SER A 42 -20.00 24.34 7.00
CA SER A 42 -20.70 23.08 6.72
C SER A 42 -20.27 21.93 7.64
N TYR A 43 -19.05 21.98 8.18
CA TYR A 43 -18.54 20.97 9.13
C TYR A 43 -19.24 21.01 10.50
N PHE A 44 -19.94 22.10 10.82
CA PHE A 44 -20.56 22.35 12.12
C PHE A 44 -22.10 22.34 12.07
N ARG A 45 -22.68 21.78 11.00
CA ARG A 45 -24.12 21.49 10.92
C ARG A 45 -24.50 20.34 11.89
N PRO A 46 -25.77 20.22 12.31
CA PRO A 46 -26.20 19.18 13.22
C PRO A 46 -25.84 17.76 12.73
N VAL A 47 -25.37 16.93 13.66
CA VAL A 47 -24.72 15.63 13.42
C VAL A 47 -25.60 14.62 12.66
N LYS A 48 -26.93 14.73 12.72
CA LYS A 48 -27.87 13.82 12.04
C LYS A 48 -27.74 13.84 10.51
N ASP A 49 -27.36 14.99 9.92
CA ASP A 49 -27.20 15.11 8.46
C ASP A 49 -25.76 14.76 8.00
N LEU A 50 -24.75 15.00 8.84
CA LEU A 50 -23.34 14.73 8.54
C LEU A 50 -22.95 13.25 8.66
N GLN A 51 -23.63 12.48 9.52
CA GLN A 51 -23.38 11.05 9.71
C GLN A 51 -23.74 10.19 8.49
N ILE A 52 -24.61 10.68 7.60
CA ILE A 52 -25.09 9.93 6.43
C ILE A 52 -24.12 10.06 5.24
N GLU A 53 -23.50 11.23 5.03
CA GLU A 53 -22.67 11.46 3.84
C GLU A 53 -21.16 11.22 4.06
N ARG A 54 -20.59 11.58 5.22
CA ARG A 54 -19.13 11.49 5.47
C ARG A 54 -18.80 11.25 6.96
N PRO A 55 -18.94 10.01 7.48
CA PRO A 55 -18.81 9.69 8.92
C PRO A 55 -17.49 10.12 9.56
N TRP A 56 -16.41 10.16 8.78
CA TRP A 56 -15.07 10.54 9.22
C TRP A 56 -14.93 12.01 9.57
N ILE A 57 -15.75 12.87 8.95
CA ILE A 57 -15.75 14.30 9.22
C ILE A 57 -16.11 14.53 10.69
N ALA A 58 -17.11 13.82 11.21
CA ALA A 58 -17.50 13.93 12.62
C ALA A 58 -16.33 13.59 13.55
N VAL A 59 -15.60 12.51 13.27
CA VAL A 59 -14.43 12.09 14.08
C VAL A 59 -13.32 13.14 14.02
N MET A 60 -12.96 13.62 12.82
CA MET A 60 -11.92 14.64 12.65
C MET A 60 -12.30 15.95 13.36
N VAL A 61 -13.55 16.42 13.21
CA VAL A 61 -14.05 17.64 13.86
C VAL A 61 -13.97 17.52 15.39
N THR A 62 -14.21 16.34 15.97
CA THR A 62 -14.07 16.14 17.43
C THR A 62 -12.63 16.24 17.93
N GLU A 63 -11.64 15.83 17.12
CA GLU A 63 -10.22 15.94 17.47
C GLU A 63 -9.67 17.37 17.25
N ALA A 64 -10.26 18.13 16.32
CA ALA A 64 -9.77 19.45 15.95
C ALA A 64 -9.97 20.51 17.05
N LYS A 65 -8.96 21.38 17.20
CA LYS A 65 -8.96 22.50 18.15
C LYS A 65 -8.81 23.86 17.50
N SER A 66 -8.27 23.92 16.28
CA SER A 66 -8.17 25.16 15.52
C SER A 66 -8.30 24.91 14.02
N ILE A 67 -8.68 25.97 13.30
CA ILE A 67 -8.72 26.01 11.84
C ILE A 67 -7.89 27.20 11.38
N GLU A 68 -6.96 26.95 10.47
CA GLU A 68 -6.22 27.97 9.72
C GLU A 68 -6.75 28.05 8.29
N THR A 69 -6.72 29.23 7.68
CA THR A 69 -7.15 29.42 6.29
C THR A 69 -6.11 30.17 5.48
N ILE A 70 -5.89 29.74 4.24
CA ILE A 70 -4.99 30.39 3.27
C ILE A 70 -5.84 30.77 2.05
N THR A 71 -5.96 32.05 1.76
CA THR A 71 -6.70 32.55 0.58
C THR A 71 -5.83 32.48 -0.67
N VAL A 72 -6.44 32.14 -1.81
CA VAL A 72 -5.76 32.06 -3.11
C VAL A 72 -6.57 32.78 -4.19
N LYS A 73 -5.99 32.97 -5.38
CA LYS A 73 -6.62 33.75 -6.45
C LYS A 73 -7.78 33.02 -7.13
N ASN A 74 -7.67 31.71 -7.29
CA ASN A 74 -8.66 30.90 -8.00
C ASN A 74 -8.70 29.45 -7.49
N GLU A 75 -9.71 28.69 -7.92
CA GLU A 75 -9.94 27.30 -7.50
C GLU A 75 -8.80 26.37 -7.91
N THR A 76 -8.25 26.56 -9.11
CA THR A 76 -7.10 25.80 -9.60
C THR A 76 -5.89 25.96 -8.67
N GLU A 77 -5.59 27.18 -8.23
CA GLU A 77 -4.51 27.44 -7.27
C GLU A 77 -4.78 26.78 -5.92
N ALA A 78 -6.04 26.76 -5.46
CA ALA A 78 -6.44 26.05 -4.24
C ALA A 78 -6.20 24.54 -4.39
N LEU A 79 -6.67 23.94 -5.49
CA LEU A 79 -6.47 22.52 -5.79
C LEU A 79 -4.98 22.13 -5.79
N LEU A 80 -4.13 22.96 -6.39
CA LEU A 80 -2.70 22.71 -6.44
C LEU A 80 -2.02 22.88 -5.06
N LEU A 81 -2.42 23.90 -4.29
CA LEU A 81 -1.87 24.15 -2.96
C LEU A 81 -2.29 23.06 -1.95
N GLU A 82 -3.54 22.61 -2.01
CA GLU A 82 -4.04 21.45 -1.27
C GLU A 82 -3.18 20.22 -1.56
N SER A 83 -2.90 19.97 -2.85
CA SER A 83 -2.05 18.86 -3.25
C SER A 83 -0.68 18.91 -2.59
N THR A 84 -0.04 20.08 -2.62
CA THR A 84 1.27 20.32 -2.02
C THR A 84 1.26 20.12 -0.50
N LEU A 85 0.33 20.75 0.23
CA LEU A 85 0.28 20.70 1.69
C LEU A 85 0.00 19.29 2.23
N ILE A 86 -0.83 18.49 1.54
CA ILE A 86 -1.07 17.10 1.93
C ILE A 86 0.18 16.24 1.74
N LYS A 87 0.97 16.47 0.67
CA LYS A 87 2.25 15.77 0.44
C LYS A 87 3.32 16.17 1.45
N GLU A 88 3.31 17.42 1.89
CA GLU A 88 4.31 17.96 2.81
C GLU A 88 4.07 17.53 4.26
N HIS A 89 2.81 17.58 4.70
CA HIS A 89 2.44 17.35 6.10
C HIS A 89 1.84 15.97 6.38
N GLU A 90 1.53 15.21 5.33
CA GLU A 90 0.92 13.89 5.40
C GLU A 90 -0.22 13.74 6.43
N PRO A 91 -1.23 14.62 6.42
CA PRO A 91 -2.21 14.69 7.49
C PRO A 91 -2.96 13.38 7.70
N LYS A 92 -3.29 13.10 8.96
CA LYS A 92 -3.89 11.83 9.42
C LYS A 92 -5.18 11.43 8.69
N TYR A 93 -6.02 12.41 8.34
CA TYR A 93 -7.34 12.18 7.74
C TYR A 93 -7.38 12.36 6.22
N ASN A 94 -6.36 12.95 5.61
CA ASN A 94 -6.28 13.05 4.16
C ASN A 94 -5.93 11.69 3.54
N ILE A 95 -6.45 11.45 2.34
CA ILE A 95 -6.11 10.27 1.54
C ILE A 95 -4.66 10.37 1.08
N ARG A 96 -3.88 9.33 1.40
CA ARG A 96 -2.45 9.26 1.09
C ARG A 96 -2.13 8.06 0.21
N LEU A 97 -1.28 8.25 -0.79
CA LEU A 97 -0.71 7.13 -1.54
C LEU A 97 0.23 6.36 -0.59
N THR A 98 -0.02 5.06 -0.40
CA THR A 98 0.73 4.21 0.54
C THR A 98 2.04 3.66 0.00
N ASP A 99 2.17 3.61 -1.31
CA ASP A 99 3.35 3.07 -1.94
C ASP A 99 4.41 4.20 -1.96
N ASP A 100 5.63 3.91 -1.50
CA ASP A 100 6.82 4.79 -1.65
C ASP A 100 7.18 5.07 -3.12
N LYS A 101 6.34 4.62 -4.05
CA LYS A 101 6.30 5.00 -5.47
C LYS A 101 5.88 6.47 -5.61
N THR A 102 6.67 7.36 -5.02
CA THR A 102 6.79 8.71 -5.55
C THR A 102 7.34 8.58 -6.96
N PHE A 103 6.53 8.98 -7.94
CA PHE A 103 6.91 8.89 -9.33
C PHE A 103 8.21 9.68 -9.56
N PRO A 104 9.24 9.07 -10.16
CA PRO A 104 10.37 9.85 -10.63
C PRO A 104 9.93 10.71 -11.82
N TYR A 105 10.34 11.97 -11.76
CA TYR A 105 10.25 12.93 -12.84
C TYR A 105 11.67 13.26 -13.32
N ILE A 106 11.81 13.54 -14.59
CA ILE A 106 13.00 14.22 -15.11
C ILE A 106 12.71 15.72 -15.02
N LYS A 107 13.53 16.44 -14.27
CA LYS A 107 13.39 17.86 -14.02
C LYS A 107 14.44 18.64 -14.81
N ALA A 108 14.02 19.56 -15.66
CA ALA A 108 14.85 20.45 -16.44
C ALA A 108 14.91 21.85 -15.84
N TYR A 109 16.10 22.27 -15.43
CA TYR A 109 16.38 23.57 -14.84
C TYR A 109 16.71 24.57 -15.96
N LEU A 110 15.73 25.37 -16.34
CA LEU A 110 15.87 26.36 -17.43
C LEU A 110 16.44 27.70 -16.97
N ASN A 111 16.28 28.03 -15.69
CA ASN A 111 16.64 29.32 -15.13
C ASN A 111 18.00 29.30 -14.41
N GLU A 112 18.81 28.28 -14.66
CA GLU A 112 20.19 28.22 -14.17
C GLU A 112 21.15 28.73 -15.24
N PRO A 113 22.34 29.27 -14.86
CA PRO A 113 23.32 29.77 -15.82
C PRO A 113 23.65 28.75 -16.92
N ILE A 114 23.73 27.47 -16.54
CA ILE A 114 23.90 26.35 -17.47
C ILE A 114 22.69 25.43 -17.30
N PRO A 115 21.80 25.31 -18.30
CA PRO A 115 20.65 24.43 -18.23
C PRO A 115 21.05 22.97 -18.01
N ARG A 116 20.32 22.26 -17.16
CA ARG A 116 20.59 20.85 -16.83
C ARG A 116 19.32 20.06 -16.58
N ILE A 117 19.44 18.74 -16.59
CA ILE A 117 18.40 17.81 -16.16
C ILE A 117 18.80 17.05 -14.89
N SER A 118 17.83 16.67 -14.07
CA SER A 118 18.03 15.79 -12.90
C SER A 118 16.84 14.86 -12.71
N ILE A 119 16.99 13.81 -11.90
CA ILE A 119 15.83 13.07 -11.40
C ILE A 119 15.30 13.78 -10.17
N SER A 120 13.99 13.92 -10.08
CA SER A 120 13.32 14.39 -8.87
C SER A 120 12.13 13.49 -8.52
N ARG A 121 11.99 13.17 -7.24
CA ARG A 121 10.78 12.53 -6.67
C ARG A 121 9.85 13.55 -6.01
N LYS A 122 10.32 14.80 -5.86
CA LYS A 122 9.56 15.92 -5.31
C LYS A 122 9.31 16.97 -6.40
N GLN A 123 8.09 17.47 -6.45
CA GLN A 123 7.70 18.54 -7.36
C GLN A 123 7.72 19.86 -6.61
N SER A 124 8.37 20.86 -7.18
CA SER A 124 8.49 22.21 -6.61
C SER A 124 8.03 23.25 -7.63
N ARG A 125 7.51 24.40 -7.17
CA ARG A 125 7.17 25.55 -8.05
C ARG A 125 8.42 26.39 -8.34
N ASP A 126 9.45 25.79 -8.91
CA ASP A 126 10.73 26.45 -9.16
C ASP A 126 10.96 26.86 -10.62
N LYS A 127 9.86 27.00 -11.38
CA LYS A 127 9.86 27.33 -12.81
C LYS A 127 10.70 26.35 -13.67
N ALA A 128 11.08 25.19 -13.12
CA ALA A 128 11.67 24.10 -13.89
C ALA A 128 10.58 23.38 -14.70
N LYS A 129 10.96 22.73 -15.80
CA LYS A 129 10.08 21.82 -16.52
C LYS A 129 10.21 20.42 -15.95
N TYR A 130 9.10 19.69 -15.84
CA TYR A 130 9.07 18.32 -15.35
C TYR A 130 8.51 17.41 -16.46
N PHE A 131 9.18 16.29 -16.70
CA PHE A 131 8.75 15.23 -17.61
C PHE A 131 8.52 13.96 -16.79
N GLY A 132 7.51 13.17 -17.13
CA GLY A 132 7.09 12.01 -16.36
C GLY A 132 5.57 12.03 -16.21
N PRO A 133 4.99 11.45 -15.14
CA PRO A 133 5.61 10.52 -14.20
C PRO A 133 6.11 9.24 -14.88
N PHE A 134 7.33 8.78 -14.57
CA PHE A 134 7.85 7.51 -15.11
C PHE A 134 7.53 6.32 -14.19
N LEU A 135 7.36 5.11 -14.76
CA LEU A 135 6.98 3.91 -14.00
C LEU A 135 7.94 3.59 -12.85
N ASN A 136 9.23 3.82 -13.08
CA ASN A 136 10.28 3.63 -12.09
C ASN A 136 11.51 4.47 -12.46
N GLY A 137 12.47 4.53 -11.53
CA GLY A 137 13.70 5.31 -11.72
C GLY A 137 14.58 4.77 -12.85
N ARG A 138 14.46 3.48 -13.21
CA ARG A 138 15.25 2.88 -14.29
C ARG A 138 14.84 3.43 -15.64
N ILE A 139 13.54 3.56 -15.92
CA ILE A 139 13.04 4.16 -17.17
C ILE A 139 13.47 5.63 -17.28
N ALA A 140 13.30 6.41 -16.21
CA ALA A 140 13.74 7.80 -16.18
C ALA A 140 15.26 7.93 -16.43
N ASN A 141 16.06 7.08 -15.78
CA ASN A 141 17.52 7.04 -15.99
C ASN A 141 17.89 6.66 -17.43
N ASN A 142 17.21 5.68 -18.03
CA ASN A 142 17.47 5.29 -19.42
C ASN A 142 17.20 6.46 -20.37
N LEU A 143 16.08 7.17 -20.22
CA LEU A 143 15.77 8.34 -21.06
C LEU A 143 16.77 9.49 -20.86
N ILE A 144 17.20 9.74 -19.62
CA ILE A 144 18.29 10.67 -19.34
C ILE A 144 19.56 10.23 -20.07
N GLU A 145 19.93 8.96 -20.00
CA GLU A 145 21.14 8.46 -20.62
C GLU A 145 21.09 8.58 -22.15
N LEU A 146 19.96 8.25 -22.76
CA LEU A 146 19.74 8.48 -24.19
C LEU A 146 19.83 9.96 -24.55
N SER A 147 19.26 10.85 -23.73
CA SER A 147 19.39 12.29 -23.96
C SER A 147 20.83 12.78 -23.88
N ARG A 148 21.64 12.20 -22.98
CA ARG A 148 23.08 12.50 -22.86
C ARG A 148 23.84 12.02 -24.08
N ILE A 149 23.57 10.80 -24.55
CA ILE A 149 24.23 10.21 -25.72
C ILE A 149 23.88 10.96 -27.01
N PHE A 150 22.63 11.39 -27.17
CA PHE A 150 22.17 11.98 -28.43
C PHE A 150 22.38 13.47 -28.53
N TYR A 151 22.21 14.19 -27.43
CA TYR A 151 22.21 15.65 -27.43
C TYR A 151 23.33 16.24 -26.56
N GLY A 152 24.04 15.44 -25.77
CA GLY A 152 25.13 15.93 -24.92
C GLY A 152 24.67 16.89 -23.83
N VAL A 153 23.46 16.68 -23.29
CA VAL A 153 22.90 17.48 -22.20
C VAL A 153 23.47 17.10 -20.85
N HIS A 154 23.59 18.08 -19.94
CA HIS A 154 24.12 17.83 -18.60
C HIS A 154 23.09 17.19 -17.68
N PHE A 155 23.52 16.14 -16.99
CA PHE A 155 22.75 15.53 -15.92
C PHE A 155 23.48 15.73 -14.60
N SER A 156 22.86 16.48 -13.70
CA SER A 156 23.44 16.73 -12.38
C SER A 156 22.35 17.01 -11.37
N ASN A 157 22.52 16.50 -10.15
CA ASN A 157 21.67 16.86 -9.02
C ASN A 157 22.05 18.23 -8.42
N LYS A 158 23.25 18.74 -8.72
CA LYS A 158 23.76 20.03 -8.25
C LYS A 158 23.74 21.06 -9.38
N LYS A 159 23.58 22.34 -9.02
CA LYS A 159 23.71 23.47 -9.95
C LYS A 159 25.09 23.43 -10.61
N ILE A 160 25.12 23.66 -11.91
CA ILE A 160 26.36 23.68 -12.70
C ILE A 160 26.82 25.13 -12.81
N THR A 161 28.11 25.35 -12.59
CA THR A 161 28.75 26.66 -12.69
C THR A 161 29.81 26.65 -13.78
N PRO A 162 30.11 27.80 -14.40
CA PRO A 162 31.27 27.94 -15.29
C PRO A 162 32.58 27.50 -14.61
N SER A 163 33.52 27.00 -15.40
CA SER A 163 34.81 26.45 -14.99
C SER A 163 35.78 26.47 -16.18
N ASP A 164 37.05 26.76 -15.92
CA ASP A 164 38.11 26.77 -16.95
C ASP A 164 38.43 25.37 -17.51
N ARG A 165 37.92 24.31 -16.87
CA ARG A 165 38.12 22.92 -17.29
C ARG A 165 36.81 22.26 -17.70
N ALA A 166 36.89 21.48 -18.78
CA ALA A 166 35.79 20.63 -19.23
C ALA A 166 35.44 19.56 -18.18
N CYS A 167 34.16 19.31 -17.99
CA CYS A 167 33.69 18.34 -17.01
C CYS A 167 33.85 16.91 -17.53
N LEU A 168 33.92 15.95 -16.59
CA LEU A 168 34.04 14.52 -16.90
C LEU A 168 32.92 14.05 -17.84
N GLN A 169 31.69 14.55 -17.65
CA GLN A 169 30.57 14.19 -18.50
C GLN A 169 30.80 14.63 -19.96
N CYS A 170 31.38 15.79 -20.22
CA CYS A 170 31.69 16.20 -21.60
C CYS A 170 32.82 15.37 -22.20
N GLN A 171 33.84 15.05 -21.40
CA GLN A 171 34.97 14.24 -21.83
C GLN A 171 34.54 12.80 -22.19
N MET A 172 33.67 12.20 -21.38
CA MET A 172 33.16 10.84 -21.61
C MET A 172 32.30 10.71 -22.87
N TYR A 173 31.57 11.77 -23.24
CA TYR A 173 30.58 11.71 -24.32
C TYR A 173 31.00 12.51 -25.56
N GLY A 174 32.16 13.18 -25.55
CA GLY A 174 32.73 13.86 -26.71
C GLY A 174 31.99 15.13 -27.14
N PHE A 175 31.39 15.87 -26.19
CA PHE A 175 30.65 17.11 -26.50
C PHE A 175 31.34 18.35 -25.92
N THR A 176 31.20 19.50 -26.59
CA THR A 176 31.67 20.79 -26.08
C THR A 176 31.08 21.09 -24.71
N CYS A 177 31.94 21.50 -23.77
CA CYS A 177 31.56 21.67 -22.37
C CYS A 177 30.99 23.07 -22.09
N PRO A 178 29.71 23.19 -21.70
CA PRO A 178 29.09 24.46 -21.37
C PRO A 178 29.67 25.13 -20.12
N GLN A 179 30.45 24.40 -19.31
CA GLN A 179 31.19 24.98 -18.19
C GLN A 179 32.37 25.84 -18.66
N VAL A 180 33.05 25.45 -19.75
CA VAL A 180 34.16 26.22 -20.33
C VAL A 180 33.62 27.35 -21.18
N ASN A 181 32.64 27.05 -22.04
CA ASN A 181 31.95 28.06 -22.84
C ASN A 181 30.50 27.64 -23.07
N LEU A 182 29.55 28.42 -22.57
CA LEU A 182 28.13 28.18 -22.82
C LEU A 182 27.77 28.65 -24.24
N GLU A 183 27.91 27.74 -25.19
CA GLU A 183 27.62 28.03 -26.59
C GLU A 183 26.12 27.98 -26.90
N ARG A 184 25.69 28.79 -27.89
CA ARG A 184 24.32 28.70 -28.44
C ARG A 184 23.98 27.28 -28.89
N GLU A 185 24.98 26.54 -29.36
CA GLU A 185 24.84 25.13 -29.75
C GLU A 185 24.39 24.24 -28.59
N TYR A 186 24.89 24.46 -27.37
CA TYR A 186 24.43 23.72 -26.19
C TYR A 186 22.95 23.98 -25.91
N LEU A 187 22.50 25.24 -26.00
CA LEU A 187 21.10 25.59 -25.79
C LEU A 187 20.18 24.94 -26.83
N THR A 188 20.62 24.89 -28.10
CA THR A 188 19.89 24.19 -29.18
C THR A 188 19.77 22.70 -28.88
N ARG A 189 20.88 22.03 -28.56
CA ARG A 189 20.88 20.60 -28.22
C ARG A 189 20.06 20.32 -26.97
N PHE A 190 20.11 21.22 -25.98
CA PHE A 190 19.29 21.13 -24.77
C PHE A 190 17.80 21.20 -25.10
N SER A 191 17.38 22.13 -25.96
CA SER A 191 15.97 22.19 -26.43
C SER A 191 15.55 20.90 -27.12
N GLN A 192 16.38 20.36 -28.01
CA GLN A 192 16.10 19.09 -28.71
C GLN A 192 15.95 17.92 -27.73
N ALA A 193 16.76 17.87 -26.67
CA ALA A 193 16.62 16.87 -25.62
C ALA A 193 15.29 17.02 -24.85
N LEU A 194 14.82 18.25 -24.61
CA LEU A 194 13.51 18.46 -23.99
C LEU A 194 12.38 17.99 -24.90
N ASP A 195 12.48 18.22 -26.21
CA ASP A 195 11.48 17.76 -27.18
C ASP A 195 11.45 16.23 -27.29
N PHE A 196 12.62 15.58 -27.25
CA PHE A 196 12.75 14.14 -27.10
C PHE A 196 12.01 13.64 -25.85
N LEU A 197 12.24 14.25 -24.69
CA LEU A 197 11.59 13.89 -23.43
C LEU A 197 10.07 14.13 -23.41
N LYS A 198 9.51 14.96 -24.30
CA LYS A 198 8.07 15.23 -24.36
C LYS A 198 7.25 14.12 -25.02
N GLY A 199 7.84 13.28 -25.87
CA GLY A 199 7.04 12.24 -26.52
C GLY A 199 7.39 11.83 -27.93
N ASP A 200 8.36 12.44 -28.62
CA ASP A 200 8.70 12.03 -30.00
C ASP A 200 9.58 10.76 -30.03
N HIS A 201 8.96 9.61 -29.71
CA HIS A 201 9.64 8.32 -29.59
C HIS A 201 9.35 7.39 -30.78
N LYS A 202 8.51 7.80 -31.74
CA LYS A 202 8.07 6.93 -32.85
C LYS A 202 9.25 6.45 -33.71
N ASN A 203 10.33 7.22 -33.76
CA ASN A 203 11.54 6.90 -34.52
C ASN A 203 12.74 6.52 -33.63
N LEU A 204 12.55 6.38 -32.31
CA LEU A 204 13.66 6.17 -31.37
C LEU A 204 14.38 4.84 -31.63
N HIS A 205 13.65 3.78 -31.96
CA HIS A 205 14.25 2.48 -32.29
C HIS A 205 15.14 2.59 -33.53
N THR A 206 14.64 3.19 -34.61
CA THR A 206 15.40 3.41 -35.85
C THR A 206 16.62 4.29 -35.62
N LEU A 207 16.48 5.36 -34.82
CA LEU A 207 17.58 6.26 -34.49
C LEU A 207 18.66 5.56 -33.65
N LEU A 208 18.26 4.78 -32.65
CA LEU A 208 19.19 3.98 -31.82
C LEU A 208 19.96 2.99 -32.67
N GLN A 209 19.29 2.30 -33.59
CA GLN A 209 19.89 1.34 -34.50
C GLN A 209 20.90 2.02 -35.43
N GLN A 210 20.50 3.11 -36.09
CA GLN A 210 21.40 3.88 -36.96
C GLN A 210 22.64 4.41 -36.22
N LYS A 211 22.46 4.94 -35.00
CA LYS A 211 23.57 5.43 -34.18
C LYS A 211 24.47 4.29 -33.69
N MET A 212 23.91 3.14 -33.34
CA MET A 212 24.68 1.95 -32.95
C MET A 212 25.54 1.46 -34.13
N ASP A 213 24.95 1.38 -35.32
CA ASP A 213 25.64 0.97 -36.54
C ASP A 213 26.75 1.96 -36.91
N LEU A 214 26.50 3.27 -36.76
CA LEU A 214 27.51 4.31 -36.97
C LEU A 214 28.65 4.23 -35.94
N ALA A 215 28.34 4.03 -34.65
CA ALA A 215 29.34 3.87 -33.60
C ALA A 215 30.20 2.62 -33.85
N SER A 216 29.59 1.52 -34.28
CA SER A 216 30.30 0.30 -34.70
C SER A 216 31.24 0.56 -35.88
N LYS A 217 30.75 1.25 -36.93
CA LYS A 217 31.57 1.65 -38.10
C LYS A 217 32.75 2.55 -37.72
N ASN A 218 32.58 3.41 -36.72
CA ASN A 218 33.61 4.31 -36.22
C ASN A 218 34.52 3.68 -35.16
N ASN A 219 34.48 2.35 -34.98
CA ASN A 219 35.26 1.59 -33.97
C ASN A 219 35.00 2.04 -32.51
N GLN A 220 33.84 2.63 -32.22
CA GLN A 220 33.41 3.04 -30.88
C GLN A 220 32.61 1.92 -30.20
N PHE A 221 33.26 0.78 -29.96
CA PHE A 221 32.59 -0.46 -29.53
C PHE A 221 31.87 -0.34 -28.18
N GLU A 222 32.39 0.44 -27.23
CA GLU A 222 31.71 0.69 -25.94
C GLU A 222 30.39 1.43 -26.12
N LEU A 223 30.37 2.44 -26.99
CA LEU A 223 29.16 3.20 -27.30
C LEU A 223 28.15 2.33 -28.07
N ALA A 224 28.62 1.53 -29.02
CA ALA A 224 27.78 0.59 -29.76
C ALA A 224 27.15 -0.46 -28.80
N ALA A 225 27.93 -1.03 -27.89
CA ALA A 225 27.43 -1.97 -26.88
C ALA A 225 26.38 -1.32 -25.97
N LYS A 226 26.61 -0.08 -25.52
CA LYS A 226 25.66 0.68 -24.71
C LYS A 226 24.35 0.97 -25.44
N LEU A 227 24.41 1.35 -26.71
CA LEU A 227 23.23 1.58 -27.55
C LEU A 227 22.46 0.28 -27.81
N ARG A 228 23.18 -0.84 -28.06
CA ARG A 228 22.59 -2.18 -28.17
C ARG A 228 21.84 -2.58 -26.92
N ASP A 229 22.45 -2.41 -25.74
CA ASP A 229 21.83 -2.82 -24.47
C ASP A 229 20.57 -1.99 -24.17
N GLN A 230 20.55 -0.71 -24.58
CA GLN A 230 19.35 0.13 -24.54
C GLN A 230 18.26 -0.32 -25.54
N LEU A 231 18.65 -0.69 -26.76
CA LEU A 231 17.77 -1.28 -27.78
C LEU A 231 17.12 -2.59 -27.28
N THR A 232 17.92 -3.50 -26.74
CA THR A 232 17.44 -4.76 -26.16
C THR A 232 16.48 -4.51 -25.00
N SER A 233 16.78 -3.51 -24.15
CA SER A 233 15.90 -3.11 -23.05
C SER A 233 14.55 -2.58 -23.53
N LEU A 234 14.52 -1.83 -24.64
CA LEU A 234 13.28 -1.34 -25.27
C LEU A 234 12.47 -2.48 -25.91
N ASN A 235 13.15 -3.44 -26.54
CA ASN A 235 12.50 -4.59 -27.17
C ASN A 235 11.88 -5.54 -26.13
N ASN A 236 12.59 -5.84 -25.05
CA ASN A 236 12.08 -6.70 -23.98
C ASN A 236 10.86 -6.11 -23.25
N ALA A 237 10.72 -4.78 -23.20
CA ALA A 237 9.53 -4.12 -22.67
C ALA A 237 8.30 -4.21 -23.60
N SER A 238 8.50 -4.57 -24.87
CA SER A 238 7.46 -4.62 -25.90
C SER A 238 6.92 -6.03 -26.18
N VAL A 239 7.59 -7.09 -25.70
CA VAL A 239 7.31 -8.49 -26.07
C VAL A 239 6.24 -9.16 -25.21
N ASP A 240 5.94 -8.66 -24.01
CA ASP A 240 4.82 -9.18 -23.21
C ASP A 240 3.56 -8.34 -23.45
N GLN A 241 2.72 -8.67 -24.46
CA GLN A 241 1.26 -8.44 -24.42
C GLN A 241 0.51 -8.94 -25.68
N ASN A 242 -0.41 -9.90 -25.47
CA ASN A 242 -1.41 -10.32 -26.45
C ASN A 242 -2.59 -9.34 -26.54
N VAL A 243 -2.87 -8.93 -27.79
CA VAL A 243 -4.14 -8.58 -28.48
C VAL A 243 -5.27 -7.89 -27.70
N ILE A 244 -5.56 -6.63 -28.05
CA ILE A 244 -6.84 -6.16 -28.65
C ILE A 244 -6.47 -5.09 -29.69
N SER A 245 -7.10 -5.11 -30.86
CA SER A 245 -6.94 -4.09 -31.92
C SER A 245 -8.30 -3.46 -32.17
N THR A 246 -8.40 -2.13 -32.09
CA THR A 246 -9.38 -1.30 -32.83
C THR A 246 -9.03 0.19 -32.76
N ASN A 247 -9.25 0.88 -33.89
CA ASN A 247 -9.29 2.33 -34.16
C ASN A 247 -8.58 3.31 -33.19
N LEU A 248 -7.33 3.62 -33.57
CA LEU A 248 -6.58 4.89 -33.53
C LEU A 248 -7.10 6.06 -32.66
N ASP A 249 -7.13 5.88 -31.33
CA ASP A 249 -6.93 6.98 -30.39
C ASP A 249 -6.19 6.47 -29.15
N SER A 250 -5.27 7.26 -28.60
CA SER A 250 -4.60 6.98 -27.34
C SER A 250 -5.48 7.45 -26.17
N TYR A 251 -5.80 6.54 -25.25
CA TYR A 251 -6.61 6.83 -24.08
C TYR A 251 -6.14 6.07 -22.86
N ASP A 252 -6.42 6.62 -21.69
CA ASP A 252 -6.17 5.95 -20.42
C ASP A 252 -7.50 5.53 -19.79
N VAL A 253 -7.48 4.38 -19.12
CA VAL A 253 -8.57 3.87 -18.29
C VAL A 253 -8.13 3.93 -16.83
N VAL A 254 -8.84 4.69 -16.01
CA VAL A 254 -8.58 4.88 -14.58
C VAL A 254 -9.76 4.36 -13.80
N THR A 255 -9.55 3.38 -12.93
CA THR A 255 -10.61 2.83 -12.08
C THR A 255 -10.22 2.87 -10.62
N VAL A 256 -11.17 3.15 -9.72
CA VAL A 256 -10.96 3.20 -8.27
C VAL A 256 -11.80 2.15 -7.58
N GLN A 257 -11.17 1.38 -6.69
CA GLN A 257 -11.82 0.42 -5.79
C GLN A 257 -11.44 0.69 -4.34
N ILE A 258 -12.33 0.39 -3.39
CA ILE A 258 -12.08 0.58 -1.95
C ILE A 258 -12.50 -0.68 -1.18
N ALA A 259 -11.68 -1.08 -0.22
CA ALA A 259 -11.98 -2.11 0.77
C ALA A 259 -11.07 -1.90 2.00
N ASP A 260 -11.60 -2.13 3.21
CA ASP A 260 -10.87 -2.06 4.48
C ASP A 260 -9.95 -0.84 4.65
N ASN A 261 -10.51 0.37 4.52
CA ASN A 261 -9.78 1.65 4.63
C ASN A 261 -8.55 1.71 3.70
N THR A 262 -8.59 1.01 2.58
CA THR A 262 -7.58 0.99 1.53
C THR A 262 -8.28 1.21 0.19
N ALA A 263 -7.71 2.04 -0.66
CA ALA A 263 -8.15 2.18 -2.04
C ALA A 263 -7.10 1.64 -2.99
N THR A 264 -7.52 1.15 -4.15
CA THR A 264 -6.65 0.89 -5.29
C THR A 264 -7.14 1.72 -6.46
N VAL A 265 -6.22 2.42 -7.12
CA VAL A 265 -6.45 3.02 -8.43
C VAL A 265 -5.72 2.19 -9.47
N GLY A 266 -6.47 1.57 -10.39
CA GLY A 266 -5.91 0.94 -11.57
C GLY A 266 -5.78 1.96 -12.70
N LEU A 267 -4.67 1.88 -13.43
CA LEU A 267 -4.39 2.67 -14.61
C LEU A 267 -3.94 1.75 -15.75
N ASN A 268 -4.74 1.70 -16.81
CA ASN A 268 -4.38 1.06 -18.06
C ASN A 268 -4.20 2.13 -19.14
N SER A 269 -3.01 2.22 -19.73
CA SER A 269 -2.72 3.15 -20.83
C SER A 269 -2.81 2.42 -22.16
N VAL A 270 -3.61 2.93 -23.10
CA VAL A 270 -3.76 2.39 -24.45
C VAL A 270 -3.24 3.40 -25.46
N ILE A 271 -2.32 2.96 -26.32
CA ILE A 271 -1.75 3.79 -27.41
C ILE A 271 -1.94 3.03 -28.71
N GLU A 272 -2.57 3.68 -29.69
CA GLU A 272 -2.85 3.09 -31.02
C GLU A 272 -3.53 1.71 -30.92
N GLY A 273 -4.48 1.59 -29.98
CA GLY A 273 -5.23 0.35 -29.73
C GLY A 273 -4.51 -0.70 -28.87
N ARG A 274 -3.21 -0.54 -28.61
CA ARG A 274 -2.42 -1.49 -27.80
C ARG A 274 -2.36 -1.07 -26.35
N LEU A 275 -2.58 -2.01 -25.43
CA LEU A 275 -2.26 -1.80 -24.01
C LEU A 275 -0.74 -1.63 -23.90
N THR A 276 -0.30 -0.49 -23.38
CA THR A 276 1.13 -0.16 -23.23
C THR A 276 1.57 -0.12 -21.78
N SER A 277 0.63 0.07 -20.85
CA SER A 277 0.92 0.12 -19.43
C SER A 277 -0.27 -0.37 -18.63
N ARG A 278 0.01 -1.11 -17.55
CA ARG A 278 -0.95 -1.55 -16.55
C ARG A 278 -0.33 -1.32 -15.17
N GLN A 279 -0.98 -0.52 -14.35
CA GLN A 279 -0.46 -0.07 -13.06
C GLN A 279 -1.55 -0.07 -12.00
N ASN A 280 -1.14 -0.30 -10.76
CA ASN A 280 -2.03 -0.26 -9.60
C ASN A 280 -1.38 0.60 -8.50
N PHE A 281 -2.16 1.52 -7.96
CA PHE A 281 -1.75 2.50 -6.96
C PHE A 281 -2.59 2.35 -5.71
N PHE A 282 -1.94 2.15 -4.57
CA PHE A 282 -2.65 1.90 -3.32
C PHE A 282 -2.70 3.17 -2.47
N PHE A 283 -3.87 3.50 -1.95
CA PHE A 283 -4.10 4.63 -1.05
C PHE A 283 -4.60 4.15 0.30
N HIS A 284 -4.28 4.88 1.36
CA HIS A 284 -4.74 4.62 2.71
C HIS A 284 -5.06 5.91 3.43
N SER A 285 -6.16 5.86 4.17
CA SER A 285 -6.52 6.85 5.17
C SER A 285 -7.32 6.11 6.25
N LYS A 286 -7.53 6.76 7.39
CA LYS A 286 -8.46 6.22 8.39
C LYS A 286 -9.86 6.00 7.82
N VAL A 287 -10.27 6.83 6.86
CA VAL A 287 -11.51 6.69 6.09
C VAL A 287 -11.26 7.17 4.66
N ILE A 288 -11.82 6.48 3.68
CA ILE A 288 -11.58 6.75 2.27
C ILE A 288 -12.90 7.02 1.54
N ASP A 289 -12.92 8.07 0.73
CA ASP A 289 -13.97 8.40 -0.23
C ASP A 289 -13.43 8.21 -1.66
N GLN A 290 -14.18 7.48 -2.50
CA GLN A 290 -13.78 7.18 -3.89
C GLN A 290 -13.58 8.45 -4.72
N SER A 291 -14.43 9.46 -4.50
CA SER A 291 -14.37 10.73 -5.22
C SER A 291 -13.11 11.51 -4.87
N GLU A 292 -12.71 11.51 -3.59
CA GLU A 292 -11.46 12.14 -3.16
C GLU A 292 -10.23 11.38 -3.70
N VAL A 293 -10.25 10.04 -3.73
CA VAL A 293 -9.16 9.24 -4.32
C VAL A 293 -8.95 9.58 -5.80
N ILE A 294 -10.01 9.60 -6.61
CA ILE A 294 -9.86 9.85 -8.05
C ILE A 294 -9.39 11.27 -8.32
N ASN A 295 -9.99 12.28 -7.67
CA ASN A 295 -9.59 13.67 -7.83
C ASN A 295 -8.12 13.84 -7.47
N ARG A 296 -7.70 13.22 -6.35
CA ARG A 296 -6.32 13.27 -5.90
C ARG A 296 -5.36 12.62 -6.89
N PHE A 297 -5.68 11.41 -7.34
CA PHE A 297 -4.88 10.68 -8.30
C PHE A 297 -4.71 11.46 -9.61
N LEU A 298 -5.81 12.02 -10.14
CA LEU A 298 -5.77 12.76 -11.39
C LEU A 298 -4.88 14.01 -11.30
N VAL A 299 -5.00 14.78 -10.22
CA VAL A 299 -4.14 15.96 -9.99
C VAL A 299 -2.67 15.55 -9.84
N ASP A 300 -2.38 14.50 -9.07
CA ASP A 300 -1.00 14.10 -8.77
C ASP A 300 -0.31 13.43 -9.97
N TYR A 301 -1.07 12.68 -10.77
CA TYR A 301 -0.54 11.90 -11.89
C TYR A 301 -0.54 12.68 -13.21
N TYR A 302 -1.65 13.31 -13.58
CA TYR A 302 -1.81 13.93 -14.91
C TYR A 302 -1.29 15.36 -15.02
N ARG A 303 -1.20 16.12 -13.92
CA ARG A 303 -0.71 17.51 -13.96
C ARG A 303 0.65 17.70 -14.66
N PHE A 304 1.51 16.69 -14.61
CA PHE A 304 2.83 16.72 -15.24
C PHE A 304 3.03 15.61 -16.25
N LYS A 305 1.95 14.90 -16.63
CA LYS A 305 2.02 13.80 -17.58
C LYS A 305 2.23 14.33 -18.98
N THR A 306 3.29 13.88 -19.65
CA THR A 306 3.57 14.25 -21.05
C THR A 306 3.90 13.01 -21.90
N PRO A 307 3.17 12.74 -23.00
CA PRO A 307 1.96 13.44 -23.47
C PRO A 307 0.72 13.08 -22.63
N LEU A 308 -0.26 13.99 -22.58
CA LEU A 308 -1.57 13.71 -22.01
C LEU A 308 -2.41 12.88 -23.00
N PRO A 309 -3.23 11.93 -22.51
CA PRO A 309 -4.17 11.23 -23.37
C PRO A 309 -5.29 12.18 -23.82
N LYS A 310 -5.80 12.01 -25.04
CA LYS A 310 -6.95 12.79 -25.54
C LYS A 310 -8.27 12.38 -24.87
N LEU A 311 -8.33 11.16 -24.35
CA LEU A 311 -9.51 10.58 -23.71
C LEU A 311 -9.10 9.86 -22.41
N LEU A 312 -9.83 10.12 -21.35
CA LEU A 312 -9.72 9.45 -20.06
C LEU A 312 -11.04 8.76 -19.74
N LEU A 313 -11.01 7.44 -19.54
CA LEU A 313 -12.17 6.66 -19.12
C LEU A 313 -12.11 6.43 -17.61
N VAL A 314 -13.17 6.80 -16.89
CA VAL A 314 -13.22 6.74 -15.43
C VAL A 314 -14.46 6.02 -14.92
N ASN A 315 -14.37 5.33 -13.77
CA ASN A 315 -15.55 4.77 -13.10
C ASN A 315 -16.33 5.79 -12.27
N ILE A 316 -15.66 6.87 -11.84
CA ILE A 316 -16.23 7.94 -11.02
C ILE A 316 -15.94 9.26 -11.74
N ALA A 317 -16.94 10.13 -11.84
CA ALA A 317 -16.73 11.46 -12.42
C ALA A 317 -15.88 12.32 -11.45
N PRO A 318 -14.78 12.94 -11.92
CA PRO A 318 -14.02 13.88 -11.10
C PRO A 318 -14.78 15.20 -10.89
N ALA A 319 -14.34 15.99 -9.92
CA ALA A 319 -14.87 17.32 -9.67
C ALA A 319 -14.55 18.28 -10.83
N GLU A 320 -15.44 19.24 -11.09
CA GLU A 320 -15.30 20.21 -12.20
C GLU A 320 -13.96 20.93 -12.21
N ASP A 321 -13.45 21.35 -11.04
CA ASP A 321 -12.19 22.08 -10.95
C ASP A 321 -10.96 21.22 -11.28
N VAL A 322 -11.06 19.89 -11.11
CA VAL A 322 -10.04 18.94 -11.58
C VAL A 322 -10.11 18.79 -13.10
N ILE A 323 -11.32 18.76 -13.67
CA ILE A 323 -11.53 18.74 -15.13
C ILE A 323 -10.93 19.99 -15.76
N ASP A 324 -11.23 21.16 -15.19
CA ASP A 324 -10.73 22.45 -15.64
C ASP A 324 -9.20 22.51 -15.57
N LEU A 325 -8.60 22.05 -14.46
CA LEU A 325 -7.14 21.99 -14.32
C LEU A 325 -6.49 21.18 -15.45
N LEU A 326 -7.04 20.01 -15.77
CA LEU A 326 -6.48 19.14 -16.81
C LEU A 326 -6.70 19.70 -18.22
N ASN A 327 -7.83 20.38 -18.45
CA ASN A 327 -8.14 21.02 -19.73
C ASN A 327 -7.31 22.27 -20.02
N LEU A 328 -6.79 22.94 -18.99
CA LEU A 328 -5.89 24.09 -19.17
C LEU A 328 -4.59 23.71 -19.91
N GLU A 329 -4.13 22.45 -19.81
CA GLU A 329 -2.90 22.00 -20.50
C GLU A 329 -3.17 21.37 -21.88
N GLN A 330 -4.26 20.60 -22.05
CA GLN A 330 -4.71 20.02 -23.31
C GLN A 330 -6.21 19.65 -23.23
N ASN A 331 -6.94 19.65 -24.36
CA ASN A 331 -8.36 19.26 -24.42
C ASN A 331 -8.57 17.76 -24.13
N ILE A 332 -8.51 17.34 -22.86
CA ILE A 332 -8.76 15.97 -22.43
C ILE A 332 -10.26 15.76 -22.28
N VAL A 333 -10.79 14.78 -23.01
CA VAL A 333 -12.17 14.35 -22.85
C VAL A 333 -12.25 13.31 -21.74
N ILE A 334 -12.98 13.58 -20.65
CA ILE A 334 -13.21 12.61 -19.56
C ILE A 334 -14.60 11.99 -19.71
N LYS A 335 -14.69 10.66 -19.75
CA LYS A 335 -15.96 9.94 -19.92
C LYS A 335 -16.11 8.78 -18.95
N VAL A 336 -17.34 8.56 -18.49
CA VAL A 336 -17.75 7.31 -17.85
C VAL A 336 -18.39 6.42 -18.93
N PRO A 337 -17.73 5.33 -19.35
CA PRO A 337 -18.24 4.49 -20.43
C PRO A 337 -19.54 3.78 -20.02
N LYS A 338 -20.56 3.83 -20.87
CA LYS A 338 -21.86 3.17 -20.62
C LYS A 338 -22.17 2.02 -21.58
N ARG A 339 -21.61 2.03 -22.81
CA ARG A 339 -21.82 1.04 -23.89
C ARG A 339 -20.61 0.98 -24.83
N GLY A 340 -20.50 -0.09 -25.62
CA GLY A 340 -19.49 -0.27 -26.69
C GLY A 340 -18.16 -0.89 -26.24
N GLU A 341 -17.19 -1.01 -27.15
CA GLU A 341 -15.89 -1.68 -26.90
C GLU A 341 -15.10 -1.08 -25.73
N LYS A 342 -15.18 0.25 -25.54
CA LYS A 342 -14.54 0.96 -24.43
C LYS A 342 -15.08 0.52 -23.06
N LEU A 343 -16.32 0.01 -22.99
CA LEU A 343 -16.88 -0.57 -21.77
C LEU A 343 -16.18 -1.90 -21.41
N ALA A 344 -15.84 -2.73 -22.40
CA ALA A 344 -15.18 -4.02 -22.17
C ALA A 344 -13.77 -3.82 -21.58
N LEU A 345 -12.98 -2.91 -22.15
CA LEU A 345 -11.66 -2.55 -21.62
C LEU A 345 -11.74 -1.91 -20.23
N TYR A 346 -12.74 -1.06 -20.02
CA TYR A 346 -13.05 -0.50 -18.72
C TYR A 346 -13.36 -1.60 -17.68
N GLN A 347 -14.21 -2.56 -18.03
CA GLN A 347 -14.57 -3.68 -17.15
C GLN A 347 -13.36 -4.55 -16.81
N LEU A 348 -12.47 -4.81 -17.78
CA LEU A 348 -11.23 -5.54 -17.54
C LEU A 348 -10.33 -4.80 -16.53
N CYS A 349 -10.15 -3.48 -16.70
CA CYS A 349 -9.38 -2.65 -15.78
C CYS A 349 -10.00 -2.63 -14.38
N LEU A 350 -11.33 -2.53 -14.30
CA LEU A 350 -12.06 -2.52 -13.03
C LEU A 350 -11.89 -3.84 -12.26
N THR A 351 -12.05 -4.97 -12.94
CA THR A 351 -11.90 -6.31 -12.36
C THR A 351 -10.46 -6.54 -11.90
N ASP A 352 -9.47 -6.13 -12.70
CA ASP A 352 -8.07 -6.18 -12.27
C ASP A 352 -7.83 -5.36 -11.00
N THR A 353 -8.29 -4.12 -10.99
CA THR A 353 -8.12 -3.21 -9.85
C THR A 353 -8.70 -3.79 -8.56
N GLN A 354 -9.87 -4.43 -8.66
CA GLN A 354 -10.48 -5.16 -7.55
C GLN A 354 -9.61 -6.34 -7.11
N ASN A 355 -9.16 -7.19 -8.04
CA ASN A 355 -8.31 -8.34 -7.72
C ASN A 355 -7.00 -7.91 -7.03
N GLN A 356 -6.40 -6.80 -7.48
CA GLN A 356 -5.17 -6.27 -6.89
C GLN A 356 -5.41 -5.70 -5.50
N LEU A 357 -6.55 -5.06 -5.25
CA LEU A 357 -6.94 -4.63 -3.92
C LEU A 357 -7.10 -5.81 -2.96
N GLU A 358 -7.80 -6.87 -3.39
CA GLU A 358 -7.97 -8.08 -2.59
C GLU A 358 -6.62 -8.72 -2.26
N LEU A 359 -5.75 -8.91 -3.25
CA LEU A 359 -4.40 -9.43 -3.05
C LEU A 359 -3.56 -8.54 -2.12
N TYR A 360 -3.69 -7.22 -2.25
CA TYR A 360 -2.97 -6.26 -1.41
C TYR A 360 -3.44 -6.31 0.05
N LEU A 361 -4.75 -6.39 0.28
CA LEU A 361 -5.34 -6.54 1.61
C LEU A 361 -4.96 -7.88 2.25
N LEU A 362 -4.97 -8.98 1.47
CA LEU A 362 -4.48 -10.28 1.92
C LEU A 362 -3.01 -10.21 2.35
N LYS A 363 -2.16 -9.55 1.56
CA LYS A 363 -0.74 -9.33 1.91
C LYS A 363 -0.55 -8.42 3.12
N ARG A 364 -1.47 -7.49 3.39
CA ARG A 364 -1.41 -6.57 4.54
C ARG A 364 -2.10 -7.09 5.79
N SER A 365 -2.96 -8.10 5.69
CA SER A 365 -3.60 -8.71 6.85
C SER A 365 -2.52 -9.18 7.84
N ARG A 366 -2.46 -8.52 9.01
CA ARG A 366 -1.57 -8.89 10.10
C ARG A 366 -1.74 -10.36 10.47
N ASP A 367 -2.98 -10.82 10.41
CA ASP A 367 -3.36 -12.20 10.68
C ASP A 367 -2.83 -13.14 9.59
N ALA A 368 -2.92 -12.79 8.31
CA ALA A 368 -2.31 -13.58 7.23
C ALA A 368 -0.78 -13.68 7.38
N LYS A 369 -0.10 -12.58 7.75
CA LYS A 369 1.35 -12.61 8.02
C LYS A 369 1.70 -13.51 9.22
N LEU A 370 0.88 -13.51 10.28
CA LEU A 370 1.05 -14.41 11.42
C LEU A 370 0.91 -15.88 10.99
N LEU A 371 -0.08 -16.21 10.15
CA LEU A 371 -0.32 -17.57 9.68
C LEU A 371 0.72 -18.04 8.65
N ILE A 372 1.20 -17.15 7.77
CA ILE A 372 2.29 -17.45 6.82
C ILE A 372 3.59 -17.69 7.58
N SER A 373 3.94 -16.82 8.55
CA SER A 373 5.10 -17.04 9.41
C SER A 373 4.97 -18.33 10.23
N LEU A 374 3.77 -18.68 10.70
CA LEU A 374 3.51 -19.95 11.39
C LEU A 374 3.70 -21.17 10.47
N LYS A 375 3.22 -21.09 9.21
CA LYS A 375 3.45 -22.11 8.18
C LYS A 375 4.96 -22.33 7.98
N GLU A 376 5.72 -21.27 7.73
CA GLU A 376 7.16 -21.35 7.47
C GLU A 376 7.91 -21.87 8.71
N MET A 377 7.60 -21.33 9.89
CA MET A 377 8.23 -21.71 11.15
C MET A 377 8.07 -23.20 11.45
N LEU A 378 6.88 -23.77 11.23
CA LEU A 378 6.60 -25.19 11.45
C LEU A 378 6.92 -26.07 10.22
N SER A 379 7.35 -25.47 9.11
CA SER A 379 7.60 -26.13 7.81
C SER A 379 6.37 -26.89 7.28
N LEU A 380 5.20 -26.23 7.32
CA LEU A 380 3.95 -26.80 6.83
C LEU A 380 3.83 -26.61 5.32
N ASP A 381 3.19 -27.57 4.66
CA ASP A 381 2.79 -27.48 3.26
C ASP A 381 1.55 -26.60 3.06
N PHE A 382 0.69 -26.45 4.08
CA PHE A 382 -0.50 -25.61 4.08
C PHE A 382 -0.40 -24.38 5.01
N VAL A 383 -1.19 -23.34 4.75
CA VAL A 383 -1.37 -22.21 5.70
C VAL A 383 -2.44 -22.61 6.72
N PRO A 384 -2.12 -22.72 8.02
CA PRO A 384 -3.10 -23.13 9.03
C PRO A 384 -4.14 -22.02 9.22
N THR A 385 -5.43 -22.37 9.16
CA THR A 385 -6.52 -21.39 9.34
C THR A 385 -7.30 -21.60 10.62
N THR A 386 -7.27 -22.81 11.18
CA THR A 386 -7.94 -23.18 12.44
C THR A 386 -6.93 -23.72 13.43
N ILE A 387 -6.88 -23.13 14.63
CA ILE A 387 -5.97 -23.54 15.71
C ILE A 387 -6.80 -23.69 16.98
N GLU A 388 -6.74 -24.85 17.62
CA GLU A 388 -7.30 -25.03 18.96
C GLU A 388 -6.19 -25.29 19.97
N ALA A 389 -6.38 -24.83 21.21
CA ALA A 389 -5.43 -25.07 22.29
C ALA A 389 -6.11 -25.56 23.55
N VAL A 390 -5.46 -26.50 24.24
CA VAL A 390 -5.93 -27.09 25.50
C VAL A 390 -5.00 -26.74 26.67
N ASP A 391 -5.60 -26.42 27.81
CA ASP A 391 -4.94 -26.28 29.12
C ASP A 391 -5.74 -27.05 30.18
N ILE A 392 -5.05 -27.65 31.14
CA ILE A 392 -5.64 -28.35 32.27
C ILE A 392 -5.31 -27.56 33.53
N SER A 393 -6.33 -27.32 34.36
CA SER A 393 -6.09 -26.78 35.68
C SER A 393 -6.62 -27.66 36.79
N ASN A 394 -5.74 -27.88 37.74
CA ASN A 394 -5.87 -28.78 38.85
C ASN A 394 -5.42 -28.06 40.14
N LEU A 395 -6.15 -27.01 40.51
CA LEU A 395 -5.92 -26.29 41.77
C LEU A 395 -6.67 -27.00 42.91
N GLY A 396 -5.96 -27.92 43.56
CA GLY A 396 -6.26 -28.42 44.91
C GLY A 396 -7.70 -28.88 45.15
N GLU A 397 -8.47 -28.07 45.86
CA GLU A 397 -9.80 -28.38 46.43
C GLU A 397 -10.98 -28.29 45.43
N SER A 398 -10.70 -28.02 44.15
CA SER A 398 -11.73 -27.88 43.11
C SER A 398 -11.66 -29.02 42.09
N GLU A 399 -12.81 -29.51 41.61
CA GLU A 399 -12.81 -30.57 40.59
C GLU A 399 -11.99 -30.11 39.36
N PRO A 400 -11.08 -30.95 38.87
CA PRO A 400 -10.21 -30.60 37.75
C PRO A 400 -11.02 -30.33 36.48
N VAL A 401 -10.58 -29.33 35.71
CA VAL A 401 -11.24 -28.93 34.47
C VAL A 401 -10.20 -28.68 33.38
N GLY A 402 -10.46 -29.25 32.20
CA GLY A 402 -9.79 -28.87 30.98
C GLY A 402 -10.55 -27.79 30.23
N ALA A 403 -9.84 -26.88 29.58
CA ALA A 403 -10.45 -25.88 28.71
C ALA A 403 -9.82 -25.92 27.32
N ILE A 404 -10.64 -25.71 26.30
CA ILE A 404 -10.23 -25.55 24.92
C ILE A 404 -10.67 -24.19 24.42
N VAL A 405 -9.74 -23.44 23.85
CA VAL A 405 -10.01 -22.22 23.08
C VAL A 405 -9.77 -22.48 21.60
N SER A 406 -10.49 -21.75 20.75
CA SER A 406 -10.39 -21.88 19.29
C SER A 406 -10.00 -20.54 18.67
N PHE A 407 -9.21 -20.59 17.61
CA PHE A 407 -8.82 -19.46 16.79
C PHE A 407 -9.10 -19.77 15.32
N TYR A 408 -9.77 -18.83 14.65
CA TYR A 408 -10.03 -18.86 13.22
C TYR A 408 -9.35 -17.67 12.55
N ARG A 409 -8.54 -17.95 11.53
CA ARG A 409 -7.75 -16.96 10.77
C ARG A 409 -7.00 -15.97 11.68
N GLY A 410 -6.34 -16.49 12.72
CA GLY A 410 -5.52 -15.70 13.65
C GLY A 410 -6.29 -14.95 14.74
N LYS A 411 -7.63 -15.05 14.80
CA LYS A 411 -8.47 -14.39 15.82
C LYS A 411 -9.19 -15.41 16.69
N SER A 412 -9.45 -15.04 17.95
CA SER A 412 -10.20 -15.85 18.90
C SER A 412 -11.63 -16.11 18.40
N ASP A 413 -12.01 -17.38 18.28
CA ASP A 413 -13.37 -17.82 17.97
C ASP A 413 -14.06 -18.38 19.22
N LYS A 414 -14.75 -17.48 19.94
CA LYS A 414 -15.38 -17.77 21.23
C LYS A 414 -16.53 -18.77 21.12
N ASN A 415 -17.16 -18.90 19.94
CA ASN A 415 -18.27 -19.82 19.73
C ASN A 415 -17.84 -21.29 19.89
N TYR A 416 -16.56 -21.57 19.67
CA TYR A 416 -15.96 -22.90 19.78
C TYR A 416 -15.16 -23.11 21.08
N TYR A 417 -15.27 -22.20 22.05
CA TYR A 417 -14.66 -22.42 23.36
C TYR A 417 -15.43 -23.51 24.10
N ARG A 418 -14.71 -24.45 24.73
CA ARG A 418 -15.34 -25.51 25.53
C ARG A 418 -14.61 -25.75 26.83
N LYS A 419 -15.35 -26.28 27.79
CA LYS A 419 -14.86 -26.71 29.09
C LYS A 419 -15.22 -28.17 29.27
N TYR A 420 -14.28 -28.93 29.80
CA TYR A 420 -14.41 -30.36 30.05
C TYR A 420 -14.24 -30.58 31.54
N LYS A 421 -15.34 -30.94 32.21
CA LYS A 421 -15.24 -31.55 33.53
C LYS A 421 -14.59 -32.93 33.36
N ILE A 422 -13.52 -33.16 34.09
CA ILE A 422 -12.83 -34.45 34.14
C ILE A 422 -13.71 -35.45 34.90
N LYS A 423 -13.90 -36.65 34.34
CA LYS A 423 -14.80 -37.66 34.92
C LYS A 423 -14.09 -38.96 35.32
N THR A 424 -13.05 -39.34 34.59
CA THR A 424 -12.49 -40.70 34.64
C THR A 424 -11.16 -40.80 35.36
N VAL A 425 -10.57 -39.66 35.74
CA VAL A 425 -9.28 -39.58 36.41
C VAL A 425 -9.49 -39.25 37.88
N SER A 426 -9.06 -40.14 38.76
CA SER A 426 -9.00 -39.93 40.21
C SER A 426 -7.63 -39.33 40.61
N GLY A 427 -7.64 -38.36 41.51
CA GLY A 427 -6.43 -37.70 42.00
C GLY A 427 -5.82 -36.67 41.04
N GLN A 428 -4.68 -36.09 41.43
CA GLN A 428 -3.99 -35.04 40.68
C GLN A 428 -3.07 -35.61 39.60
N ASN A 429 -3.65 -36.09 38.49
CA ASN A 429 -2.88 -36.59 37.34
C ASN A 429 -3.18 -35.80 36.06
N ASP A 430 -2.51 -34.67 35.91
CA ASP A 430 -2.68 -33.74 34.77
C ASP A 430 -2.47 -34.43 33.41
N PHE A 431 -1.56 -35.40 33.34
CA PHE A 431 -1.29 -36.16 32.12
C PHE A 431 -2.49 -37.03 31.69
N ALA A 432 -3.09 -37.75 32.64
CA ALA A 432 -4.30 -38.53 32.38
C ALA A 432 -5.49 -37.63 32.03
N MET A 433 -5.58 -36.44 32.61
CA MET A 433 -6.62 -35.45 32.30
C MET A 433 -6.49 -34.91 30.87
N ILE A 434 -5.28 -34.60 30.41
CA ILE A 434 -5.01 -34.23 29.01
C ILE A 434 -5.49 -35.34 28.08
N LYS A 435 -5.13 -36.60 28.37
CA LYS A 435 -5.56 -37.75 27.57
C LYS A 435 -7.09 -37.83 27.46
N GLU A 436 -7.82 -37.67 28.58
CA GLU A 436 -9.29 -37.69 28.60
C GLU A 436 -9.89 -36.56 27.73
N VAL A 437 -9.42 -35.32 27.93
CA VAL A 437 -9.97 -34.14 27.23
C VAL A 437 -9.72 -34.23 25.73
N VAL A 438 -8.52 -34.63 25.32
CA VAL A 438 -8.15 -34.80 23.91
C VAL A 438 -9.00 -35.90 23.27
N LYS A 439 -9.10 -37.07 23.90
CA LYS A 439 -9.94 -38.18 23.41
C LYS A 439 -11.39 -37.74 23.21
N ARG A 440 -11.96 -37.00 24.17
CA ARG A 440 -13.34 -36.51 24.08
C ARG A 440 -13.51 -35.46 22.98
N ARG A 441 -12.60 -34.49 22.85
CA ARG A 441 -12.67 -33.45 21.82
C ARG A 441 -12.65 -34.03 20.40
N PHE A 442 -11.85 -35.06 20.17
CA PHE A 442 -11.68 -35.66 18.85
C PHE A 442 -12.63 -36.84 18.58
N ASN A 443 -13.48 -37.19 19.55
CA ASN A 443 -14.64 -38.06 19.36
C ASN A 443 -15.94 -37.29 19.08
N ASP A 444 -15.96 -35.98 19.31
CA ASP A 444 -17.04 -35.06 18.98
C ASP A 444 -17.00 -34.73 17.48
N THR A 445 -17.79 -35.46 16.69
CA THR A 445 -17.84 -35.35 15.22
C THR A 445 -18.63 -34.15 14.72
N ASP A 446 -19.43 -33.51 15.58
CA ASP A 446 -20.23 -32.33 15.23
C ASP A 446 -19.37 -31.07 15.17
N ARG A 447 -18.10 -31.17 15.60
CA ARG A 447 -17.14 -30.07 15.60
C ARG A 447 -16.12 -30.23 14.49
N PRO A 448 -15.86 -29.16 13.70
CA PRO A 448 -14.77 -29.15 12.74
C PRO A 448 -13.44 -29.53 13.38
N VAL A 449 -12.65 -30.33 12.68
CA VAL A 449 -11.31 -30.73 13.11
C VAL A 449 -10.34 -29.57 12.83
N PRO A 450 -9.55 -29.10 13.81
CA PRO A 450 -8.62 -28.00 13.60
C PRO A 450 -7.40 -28.44 12.77
N ASP A 451 -6.81 -27.48 12.04
CA ASP A 451 -5.54 -27.69 11.33
C ASP A 451 -4.40 -27.97 12.33
N ILE A 452 -4.32 -27.17 13.41
CA ILE A 452 -3.34 -27.33 14.47
C ILE A 452 -4.06 -27.50 15.82
N PHE A 453 -3.66 -28.52 16.58
CA PHE A 453 -4.01 -28.68 17.97
C PHE A 453 -2.79 -28.44 18.87
N MET A 454 -2.89 -27.48 19.79
CA MET A 454 -1.79 -27.10 20.69
C MET A 454 -2.09 -27.52 22.12
N VAL A 455 -1.11 -28.15 22.78
CA VAL A 455 -1.16 -28.46 24.21
C VAL A 455 -0.33 -27.42 24.97
N ASP A 456 -0.92 -26.76 25.96
CA ASP A 456 -0.16 -25.92 26.89
C ASP A 456 0.64 -26.82 27.85
N GLY A 457 1.94 -26.95 27.60
CA GLY A 457 2.76 -27.91 28.32
C GLY A 457 4.01 -28.39 27.57
N GLY A 458 4.81 -29.18 28.28
CA GLY A 458 6.05 -29.78 27.78
C GLY A 458 5.83 -31.04 26.95
N PRO A 459 6.94 -31.74 26.62
CA PRO A 459 6.90 -32.93 25.76
C PRO A 459 6.15 -34.10 26.40
N VAL A 460 6.09 -34.19 27.73
CA VAL A 460 5.32 -35.23 28.43
C VAL A 460 3.82 -35.02 28.21
N GLN A 461 3.34 -33.78 28.35
CA GLN A 461 1.95 -33.44 28.05
C GLN A 461 1.58 -33.75 26.59
N LEU A 462 2.50 -33.49 25.65
CA LEU A 462 2.33 -33.85 24.24
C LEU A 462 2.17 -35.37 24.04
N ASP A 463 2.98 -36.19 24.70
CA ASP A 463 2.91 -37.65 24.62
C ASP A 463 1.54 -38.20 25.09
N PHE A 464 1.01 -37.64 26.19
CA PHE A 464 -0.31 -38.03 26.68
C PHE A 464 -1.45 -37.54 25.78
N ALA A 465 -1.31 -36.37 25.16
CA ALA A 465 -2.25 -35.92 24.14
C ALA A 465 -2.24 -36.85 22.91
N LEU A 466 -1.06 -37.31 22.47
CA LEU A 466 -0.92 -38.30 21.39
C LEU A 466 -1.61 -39.63 21.74
N LYS A 467 -1.48 -40.10 22.98
CA LYS A 467 -2.22 -41.29 23.47
C LYS A 467 -3.74 -41.07 23.42
N GLY A 468 -4.22 -39.87 23.74
CA GLY A 468 -5.65 -39.51 23.64
C GLY A 468 -6.14 -39.51 22.19
N LEU A 469 -5.35 -38.94 21.27
CA LEU A 469 -5.63 -38.94 19.83
C LEU A 469 -5.60 -40.34 19.21
N ALA A 470 -4.74 -41.24 19.71
CA ALA A 470 -4.68 -42.63 19.22
C ALA A 470 -6.00 -43.38 19.44
N GLU A 471 -6.76 -43.03 20.49
CA GLU A 471 -8.05 -43.62 20.84
C GLU A 471 -9.27 -42.82 20.31
N ALA A 472 -9.03 -41.77 19.52
CA ALA A 472 -10.08 -40.88 19.03
C ALA A 472 -10.46 -41.17 17.58
N LYS A 473 -11.70 -40.80 17.20
CA LYS A 473 -12.25 -40.99 15.85
C LYS A 473 -11.63 -40.05 14.81
N THR A 474 -11.23 -38.85 15.21
CA THR A 474 -10.64 -37.84 14.30
C THR A 474 -9.29 -37.37 14.82
N LYS A 475 -8.48 -36.75 13.95
CA LYS A 475 -7.15 -36.25 14.30
C LYS A 475 -6.90 -34.91 13.60
N PRO A 476 -6.24 -33.94 14.26
CA PRO A 476 -5.85 -32.70 13.61
C PRO A 476 -4.77 -33.01 12.56
N LYS A 477 -4.55 -32.08 11.62
CA LYS A 477 -3.42 -32.24 10.67
C LYS A 477 -2.10 -32.27 11.42
N ILE A 478 -1.97 -31.42 12.43
CA ILE A 478 -0.76 -31.28 13.25
C ILE A 478 -1.13 -31.12 14.72
N ILE A 479 -0.35 -31.75 15.59
CA ILE A 479 -0.38 -31.51 17.03
C ILE A 479 0.99 -31.02 17.50
N ILE A 480 1.01 -30.02 18.37
CA ILE A 480 2.22 -29.46 18.97
C ILE A 480 2.01 -29.23 20.46
N SER A 481 3.08 -29.02 21.22
CA SER A 481 2.98 -28.42 22.55
C SER A 481 3.84 -27.17 22.68
N LEU A 482 3.43 -26.27 23.57
CA LEU A 482 4.15 -25.03 23.87
C LEU A 482 4.45 -24.98 25.37
N ALA A 483 5.72 -25.11 25.73
CA ALA A 483 6.17 -24.97 27.12
C ALA A 483 6.54 -23.52 27.45
N LYS A 484 6.32 -23.11 28.70
CA LYS A 484 6.60 -21.75 29.21
C LYS A 484 8.03 -21.62 29.74
N LYS A 485 8.65 -20.43 29.58
CA LYS A 485 9.96 -19.99 30.12
C LYS A 485 11.22 -20.75 29.61
N PRO A 486 11.80 -20.36 28.46
CA PRO A 486 11.20 -19.55 27.40
C PRO A 486 10.17 -20.36 26.60
N ASP A 487 9.41 -19.70 25.73
CA ASP A 487 8.46 -20.38 24.85
C ASP A 487 9.21 -21.37 23.94
N ARG A 488 8.93 -22.67 24.12
CA ARG A 488 9.55 -23.78 23.40
C ARG A 488 8.48 -24.65 22.78
N ILE A 489 8.58 -24.82 21.46
CA ILE A 489 7.65 -25.64 20.68
C ILE A 489 8.18 -27.08 20.63
N PHE A 490 7.36 -28.06 20.95
CA PHE A 490 7.66 -29.48 20.80
C PHE A 490 6.80 -30.10 19.71
N LEU A 491 7.44 -30.86 18.83
CA LEU A 491 6.79 -31.64 17.78
C LEU A 491 6.75 -33.13 18.19
N PRO A 492 5.75 -33.89 17.72
CA PRO A 492 5.69 -35.33 17.93
C PRO A 492 7.00 -36.01 17.49
N ASN A 493 7.43 -37.02 18.25
CA ASN A 493 8.62 -37.83 17.96
C ASN A 493 9.95 -37.04 17.89
N LYS A 494 10.02 -35.80 18.39
CA LYS A 494 11.25 -35.01 18.48
C LYS A 494 11.64 -34.80 19.95
N LYS A 495 12.86 -35.21 20.30
CA LYS A 495 13.41 -35.05 21.68
C LYS A 495 13.79 -33.61 22.02
N ARG A 496 14.13 -32.79 21.02
CA ARG A 496 14.54 -31.40 21.18
C ARG A 496 13.43 -30.44 20.71
N PRO A 497 13.25 -29.29 21.37
CA PRO A 497 12.30 -28.29 20.91
C PRO A 497 12.74 -27.71 19.56
N LEU A 498 11.78 -27.22 18.79
CA LEU A 498 12.02 -26.55 17.53
C LEU A 498 12.86 -25.28 17.76
N ALA A 499 13.93 -25.11 16.99
CA ALA A 499 14.78 -23.93 17.05
C ALA A 499 14.08 -22.77 16.34
N VAL A 500 13.56 -21.81 17.11
CA VAL A 500 12.82 -20.65 16.60
C VAL A 500 13.34 -19.35 17.21
N SER A 501 13.41 -18.30 16.41
CA SER A 501 13.77 -16.97 16.89
C SER A 501 12.62 -16.36 17.68
N LYS A 502 12.93 -15.67 18.78
CA LYS A 502 11.92 -14.94 19.58
C LYS A 502 11.20 -13.82 18.80
N ARG A 503 11.74 -13.42 17.64
CA ARG A 503 11.17 -12.39 16.78
C ARG A 503 10.15 -12.92 15.77
N GLU A 504 10.04 -14.25 15.62
CA GLU A 504 9.11 -14.87 14.68
C GLU A 504 7.66 -14.51 15.02
N LEU A 505 6.92 -14.05 14.01
CA LEU A 505 5.52 -13.67 14.16
C LEU A 505 4.65 -14.90 14.50
N GLY A 506 4.96 -16.06 13.91
CA GLY A 506 4.28 -17.33 14.20
C GLY A 506 4.38 -17.74 15.67
N LEU A 507 5.54 -17.55 16.31
CA LEU A 507 5.72 -17.83 17.74
C LEU A 507 4.83 -16.91 18.60
N ARG A 508 4.74 -15.62 18.26
CA ARG A 508 3.88 -14.67 18.98
C ARG A 508 2.40 -15.05 18.91
N LEU A 509 1.93 -15.58 17.79
CA LEU A 509 0.57 -16.10 17.66
C LEU A 509 0.34 -17.29 18.61
N LEU A 510 1.26 -18.25 18.65
CA LEU A 510 1.15 -19.39 19.58
C LEU A 510 1.16 -18.94 21.05
N SER A 511 2.01 -17.97 21.42
CA SER A 511 2.02 -17.39 22.76
C SER A 511 0.69 -16.73 23.12
N GLN A 512 0.08 -15.99 22.18
CA GLN A 512 -1.24 -15.37 22.40
C GLN A 512 -2.34 -16.41 22.63
N ILE A 513 -2.33 -17.51 21.88
CA ILE A 513 -3.29 -18.59 22.03
C ILE A 513 -3.12 -19.26 23.40
N ARG A 514 -1.88 -19.48 23.84
CA ARG A 514 -1.58 -20.02 25.18
C ARG A 514 -2.08 -19.09 26.28
N ASP A 515 -1.78 -17.81 26.17
CA ASP A 515 -2.19 -16.84 27.19
C ASP A 515 -3.73 -16.73 27.25
N GLU A 516 -4.42 -16.90 26.12
CA GLU A 516 -5.89 -16.93 26.05
C GLU A 516 -6.49 -18.20 26.67
N VAL A 517 -5.93 -19.39 26.42
CA VAL A 517 -6.42 -20.62 27.07
C VAL A 517 -6.23 -20.54 28.59
N HIS A 518 -5.07 -20.06 29.03
CA HIS A 518 -4.78 -19.86 30.45
C HIS A 518 -5.72 -18.85 31.10
N ARG A 519 -5.98 -17.72 30.43
CA ARG A 519 -6.97 -16.72 30.87
C ARG A 519 -8.37 -17.34 30.99
N PHE A 520 -8.77 -18.14 30.01
CA PHE A 520 -10.09 -18.77 29.99
C PHE A 520 -10.27 -19.76 31.14
N VAL A 521 -9.23 -20.55 31.45
CA VAL A 521 -9.15 -21.44 32.61
C VAL A 521 -9.28 -20.68 33.93
N ILE A 522 -8.45 -19.66 34.16
CA ILE A 522 -8.46 -18.85 35.40
C ILE A 522 -9.82 -18.18 35.61
N SER A 523 -10.40 -17.62 34.54
CA SER A 523 -11.68 -16.92 34.61
C SER A 523 -12.82 -17.85 35.07
N PHE A 524 -12.74 -19.13 34.71
CA PHE A 524 -13.72 -20.13 35.10
C PHE A 524 -13.60 -20.51 36.57
N GLN A 525 -12.38 -20.70 37.06
CA GLN A 525 -12.14 -21.03 38.46
C GLN A 525 -12.61 -19.92 39.40
N ARG A 526 -12.32 -18.65 39.07
CA ARG A 526 -12.81 -17.50 39.85
C ARG A 526 -14.34 -17.47 39.95
N LYS A 527 -15.05 -17.71 38.84
CA LYS A 527 -16.52 -17.80 38.84
C LYS A 527 -17.05 -18.94 39.71
N ARG A 528 -16.33 -20.06 39.77
CA ARG A 528 -16.73 -21.23 40.58
C ARG A 528 -16.47 -21.02 42.08
N GLN A 529 -15.36 -20.37 42.43
CA GLN A 529 -15.05 -19.98 43.81
C GLN A 529 -16.09 -18.98 44.34
N ALA A 530 -16.42 -17.94 43.56
CA ALA A 530 -17.45 -16.96 43.92
C ALA A 530 -18.84 -17.60 44.11
N LYS A 531 -19.19 -18.62 43.32
CA LYS A 531 -20.47 -19.33 43.46
C LYS A 531 -20.50 -20.24 44.70
N LYS A 532 -19.37 -20.85 45.09
CA LYS A 532 -19.26 -21.64 46.33
C LYS A 532 -19.31 -20.75 47.58
N SER A 533 -18.66 -19.58 47.56
CA SER A 533 -18.71 -18.65 48.71
C SER A 533 -20.13 -18.12 48.97
N LEU A 534 -20.91 -17.87 47.91
CA LEU A 534 -22.31 -17.45 47.99
C LEU A 534 -23.30 -18.56 48.38
N GLN A 535 -22.89 -19.83 48.37
CA GLN A 535 -23.72 -20.97 48.81
C GLN A 535 -23.39 -21.42 50.25
N ASN A 536 -22.26 -20.98 50.79
CA ASN A 536 -21.80 -21.25 52.16
C ASN A 536 -22.02 -20.05 53.10
N THR A 537 -22.74 -19.03 52.63
CA THR A 537 -23.36 -17.94 53.42
C THR A 537 -24.86 -18.08 53.25
#